data_AF-A0A955BA91-F1
#
_entry.id   AF-A0A955BA91-F1
#
_cell.length_a   1.000
_cell.length_b   1.000
_cell.length_c   1.000
_cell.angle_alpha   90.00
_cell.angle_beta   90.00
_cell.angle_gamma   90.00
#
_symmetry.space_group_name_H-M   'P 1'
#
loop_
_entity.id
_entity.type
_entity.pdbx_description
1 polymer ?
#
loop_
_entity_poly.entity_id
_entity_poly.type
_entity_poly.pdbx_seq_one_letter_code
_entity_poly.pdbx_strand_id
1 'polypeptide(L)' 'ILTPRAANDSAIVLASWARLLTLDEFNATTIRNFVETNRGQAPEGFITP' A
#
# COMPACT_ATOMS: atom_id res chain seq x y z
N ILE A 1 20.52 -8.29 -5.89
CA ILE A 1 20.52 -7.49 -4.63
C ILE A 1 20.60 -8.49 -3.49
N LEU A 2 21.75 -8.66 -2.83
CA LEU A 2 22.01 -9.76 -1.90
C LEU A 2 22.60 -9.33 -0.54
N THR A 3 22.60 -8.03 -0.23
CA THR A 3 22.96 -7.56 1.12
C THR A 3 21.68 -7.34 1.93
N PRO A 4 21.51 -8.03 3.09
CA PRO A 4 20.44 -7.71 4.03
C PRO A 4 20.58 -6.26 4.47
N ARG A 5 19.48 -5.49 4.38
CA ARG A 5 19.44 -4.13 4.90
C ARG A 5 19.57 -4.20 6.43
N ALA A 6 20.42 -3.36 7.04
CA ALA A 6 20.47 -3.23 8.49
C ALA A 6 19.06 -2.97 9.04
N ALA A 7 18.77 -3.50 10.25
CA ALA A 7 17.48 -3.47 10.95
C ALA A 7 16.45 -2.51 10.30
N ASN A 8 15.58 -3.09 9.48
CA ASN A 8 14.61 -2.32 8.70
C ASN A 8 13.35 -2.15 9.55
N ASP A 9 13.48 -1.43 10.66
CA ASP A 9 12.42 -1.15 11.65
C ASP A 9 11.42 -0.10 11.14
N SER A 10 11.53 0.27 9.86
CA SER A 10 10.64 1.23 9.23
C SER A 10 9.28 0.59 8.97
N ALA A 11 8.22 1.32 9.32
CA ALA A 11 6.86 0.88 9.07
C ALA A 11 6.61 0.63 7.57
N ILE A 12 5.80 -0.40 7.27
CA ILE A 12 5.35 -0.68 5.91
C ILE A 12 4.18 0.26 5.62
N VAL A 13 4.32 1.09 4.59
CA VAL A 13 3.29 2.03 4.18
C VAL A 13 2.70 1.63 2.83
N LEU A 14 1.38 1.51 2.79
CA LEU A 14 0.59 1.33 1.57
C LEU A 14 -0.21 2.59 1.30
N ALA A 15 -0.05 3.15 0.11
CA ALA A 15 -0.78 4.32 -0.34
C ALA A 15 -1.78 3.94 -1.43
N SER A 16 -2.96 4.54 -1.37
CA SER A 16 -3.92 4.60 -2.48
C SER A 16 -4.51 6.01 -2.53
N TRP A 17 -5.26 6.32 -3.58
CA TRP A 17 -5.83 7.66 -3.73
C TRP A 17 -6.62 8.08 -2.49
N ALA A 18 -6.20 9.20 -1.89
CA ALA A 18 -6.72 9.77 -0.64
C ALA A 18 -6.70 8.83 0.58
N ARG A 19 -5.93 7.74 0.55
CA ARG A 19 -5.93 6.69 1.59
C ARG A 19 -4.51 6.22 1.90
N LEU A 20 -4.26 6.01 3.19
CA LEU A 20 -2.97 5.56 3.69
C LEU A 20 -3.19 4.45 4.72
N LEU A 21 -2.39 3.39 4.63
CA LEU A 21 -2.34 2.31 5.60
C LEU A 21 -0.89 2.11 6.02
N THR A 22 -0.64 2.16 7.33
CA THR A 22 0.68 1.91 7.93
C THR A 22 0.62 0.62 8.72
N LEU A 23 1.64 -0.23 8.59
CA LEU A 23 1.77 -1.50 9.31
C LEU A 23 3.12 -1.56 9.99
N ASP A 24 3.14 -1.99 11.25
CA ASP A 24 4.38 -2.21 12.01
C ASP A 24 5.07 -3.52 11.59
N GLU A 25 4.31 -4.48 11.08
CA GLU A 25 4.80 -5.77 10.60
C GLU A 25 4.12 -6.20 9.28
N PHE A 26 4.76 -7.12 8.56
CA PHE A 26 4.19 -7.65 7.32
C PHE A 26 2.94 -8.49 7.60
N ASN A 27 1.81 -8.07 7.02
CA ASN A 27 0.56 -8.85 7.04
C ASN A 27 -0.01 -8.96 5.62
N ALA A 28 0.18 -10.14 5.00
CA ALA A 28 -0.23 -10.40 3.62
C ALA A 28 -1.74 -10.21 3.38
N THR A 29 -2.58 -10.63 4.34
CA THR A 29 -4.04 -10.54 4.22
C THR A 29 -4.49 -9.09 4.24
N THR A 30 -3.99 -8.31 5.20
CA THR A 30 -4.29 -6.88 5.32
C THR A 30 -3.87 -6.10 4.07
N ILE A 31 -2.68 -6.39 3.54
CA ILE A 31 -2.18 -5.79 2.30
C ILE A 31 -3.11 -6.11 1.12
N ARG A 32 -3.47 -7.38 0.93
CA ARG A 32 -4.35 -7.80 -0.16
C ARG A 32 -5.72 -7.12 -0.06
N ASN A 33 -6.29 -7.06 1.14
CA ASN A 33 -7.59 -6.42 1.36
C ASN A 33 -7.53 -4.92 1.06
N PHE A 34 -6.46 -4.23 1.46
CA PHE A 34 -6.26 -2.81 1.15
C PHE A 34 -6.16 -2.58 -0.36
N VAL A 35 -5.43 -3.43 -1.09
CA VAL A 35 -5.31 -3.34 -2.55
C VAL A 35 -6.66 -3.55 -3.22
N GLU A 36 -7.36 -4.65 -2.92
CA GLU A 36 -8.64 -4.96 -3.56
C GLU A 36 -9.72 -3.92 -3.25
N THR A 37 -9.75 -3.39 -2.03
CA THR A 37 -10.72 -2.35 -1.63
C THR A 37 -10.51 -1.04 -2.38
N ASN A 38 -9.27 -0.70 -2.71
CA ASN A 38 -8.93 0.61 -3.26
C ASN A 38 -8.54 0.59 -4.74
N ARG A 39 -8.50 -0.58 -5.37
CA ARG A 39 -8.25 -0.72 -6.81
C ARG A 39 -9.33 0.01 -7.61
N GLY A 40 -8.91 0.81 -8.59
CA GLY A 40 -9.83 1.52 -9.49
C GLY A 40 -10.58 2.70 -8.86
N GLN A 41 -10.24 3.09 -7.63
CA GLN A 41 -10.86 4.23 -6.92
C GLN A 41 -10.08 5.55 -7.11
N ALA A 42 -9.24 5.63 -8.14
CA ALA A 42 -8.55 6.86 -8.51
C ALA A 42 -9.50 7.81 -9.27
N PRO A 43 -9.34 9.13 -9.15
CA PRO A 43 -10.24 10.12 -9.74
C PRO A 43 -10.17 10.15 -11.26
N GLU A 44 -9.14 9.56 -11.87
CA GLU A 44 -8.99 9.50 -13.33
C GLU A 44 -10.17 8.78 -14.02
N GLY A 45 -10.86 7.86 -13.34
CA GLY A 45 -12.10 7.25 -13.86
C GLY A 45 -13.29 8.22 -13.96
N PHE A 46 -13.29 9.31 -13.21
CA PHE A 46 -14.29 10.39 -13.30
C PHE A 46 -13.94 11.45 -14.35
N ILE A 47 -12.67 11.54 -14.74
CA ILE A 47 -12.15 12.52 -15.70
C ILE A 47 -11.95 11.81 -17.05
N THR A 48 -12.99 11.13 -17.53
CA THR A 48 -13.03 10.70 -18.94
C THR A 48 -13.90 11.73 -19.67
N PRO A 49 -13.39 12.46 -20.68
CA PRO A 49 -14.15 13.50 -21.39
C PRO A 49 -15.38 12.94 -22.12
#